data_AF-A0A126QSE4-F1
#
_entry.id   AF-A0A126QSE4-F1
#
_cell.length_a   1.000
_cell.length_b   1.000
_cell.length_c   1.000
_cell.angle_alpha   90.00
_cell.angle_beta   90.00
_cell.angle_gamma   90.00
#
_symmetry.space_group_name_H-M   'P 1'
#
loop_
_entity.id
_entity.type
_entity.pdbx_description
1 polymer ?
#
loop_
_entity_poly.entity_id
_entity_poly.type
_entity_poly.pdbx_seq_one_letter_code
_entity_poly.pdbx_strand_id
1 'polypeptide(L)'
;MSWKDILTQAVKDVIEINRKVWEEEIKPSLQFQSAMKAMIEQDYVSAFNLHIQVVKNNPIAMYHVGCMLFTGRGVAKDYMLGFETIKAASACIPQALISIAQIYSIGYPGIPPNKKSALKWFTISTVVDQEFSALRRDKIEHELTDDEILDAQKEAKEWIETHPEWNTWIEGKAYEAIMQQQIKQSFAD
;
A
#
# COMPACT_ATOMS: atom_id res chain seq x y z
N MET A 1 32.15 43.24 8.87
CA MET A 1 32.27 41.94 8.19
C MET A 1 32.86 42.19 6.81
N SER A 2 33.92 41.47 6.42
CA SER A 2 34.58 41.65 5.12
C SER A 2 33.87 40.88 4.01
N TRP A 3 34.12 41.21 2.74
CA TRP A 3 33.58 40.44 1.60
C TRP A 3 34.03 38.97 1.62
N LYS A 4 35.21 38.68 2.19
CA LYS A 4 35.72 37.32 2.38
C LYS A 4 34.90 36.55 3.39
N ASP A 5 34.47 37.20 4.48
CA ASP A 5 33.63 36.58 5.51
C ASP A 5 32.25 36.26 4.95
N ILE A 6 31.67 37.19 4.17
CA ILE A 6 30.39 36.98 3.48
C ILE A 6 30.48 35.80 2.51
N LEU A 7 31.51 35.76 1.67
CA LEU A 7 31.71 34.67 0.71
C LEU A 7 31.95 33.33 1.42
N THR A 8 32.73 33.33 2.50
CA THR A 8 33.01 32.12 3.29
C THR A 8 31.72 31.56 3.91
N GLN A 9 30.87 32.43 4.46
CA GLN A 9 29.59 32.02 5.02
C GLN A 9 28.65 31.48 3.93
N ALA A 10 28.53 32.20 2.80
CA ALA A 10 27.68 31.77 1.68
C ALA A 10 28.09 30.38 1.15
N VAL A 11 29.39 30.08 1.04
CA VAL A 11 29.87 28.75 0.62
C VAL A 11 29.46 27.67 1.63
N LYS A 12 29.59 27.93 2.93
CA LYS A 12 29.15 26.99 3.97
C LYS A 12 27.66 26.72 3.89
N ASP A 13 26.87 27.76 3.70
CA ASP A 13 25.41 27.66 3.61
C ASP A 13 25.01 26.81 2.39
N VAL A 14 25.63 27.03 1.23
CA VAL A 14 25.40 26.22 0.01
C VAL A 14 25.78 24.75 0.23
N ILE A 15 26.91 24.46 0.89
CA ILE A 15 27.31 23.08 1.19
C ILE A 15 26.28 22.40 2.11
N GLU A 16 25.77 23.11 3.11
CA GLU A 16 24.75 22.57 4.02
C GLU A 16 23.43 22.31 3.31
N ILE A 17 22.96 23.26 2.48
CA ILE A 17 21.78 23.09 1.63
C ILE A 17 21.93 21.86 0.74
N ASN A 18 23.06 21.74 0.03
CA ASN A 18 23.31 20.61 -0.86
C ASN A 18 23.36 19.28 -0.12
N ARG A 19 23.95 19.25 1.08
CA ARG A 19 23.95 18.04 1.93
C ARG A 19 22.53 17.66 2.35
N LYS A 20 21.73 18.64 2.74
CA LYS A 20 20.34 18.41 3.14
C LYS A 20 19.49 17.88 1.99
N VAL A 21 19.58 18.49 0.81
CA VAL A 21 18.90 18.01 -0.41
C VAL A 21 19.35 16.58 -0.76
N TRP A 22 20.65 16.29 -0.66
CA TRP A 22 21.16 14.94 -0.88
C TRP A 22 20.56 13.92 0.10
N GLU A 23 20.61 14.20 1.40
CA GLU A 23 20.17 13.25 2.45
C GLU A 23 18.65 13.09 2.53
N GLU A 24 17.88 14.16 2.34
CA GLU A 24 16.42 14.16 2.53
C GLU A 24 15.64 13.83 1.26
N GLU A 25 16.16 14.19 0.07
CA GLU A 25 15.41 14.05 -1.19
C GLU A 25 16.05 13.02 -2.13
N ILE A 26 17.34 13.15 -2.44
CA ILE A 26 17.98 12.37 -3.51
C ILE A 26 18.31 10.94 -3.05
N LYS A 27 18.96 10.80 -1.89
CA LYS A 27 19.45 9.52 -1.38
C LYS A 27 18.31 8.52 -1.11
N PRO A 28 17.18 8.88 -0.46
CA PRO A 28 16.07 7.95 -0.26
C PRO A 28 15.46 7.46 -1.59
N SER A 29 15.33 8.35 -2.59
CA SER A 29 14.84 7.97 -3.92
C SER A 29 15.77 6.95 -4.60
N LEU A 30 17.09 7.19 -4.54
CA LEU A 30 18.08 6.26 -5.11
C LEU A 30 18.09 4.91 -4.37
N GLN A 31 17.95 4.93 -3.05
CA GLN A 31 17.84 3.71 -2.24
C GLN A 31 16.60 2.91 -2.60
N PHE A 32 15.45 3.57 -2.76
CA PHE A 32 14.22 2.92 -3.19
C PHE A 32 14.37 2.30 -4.58
N GLN A 33 14.92 3.03 -5.55
CA GLN A 33 15.18 2.48 -6.90
C GLN A 33 16.10 1.25 -6.85
N SER A 34 17.15 1.31 -6.03
CA SER A 34 18.07 0.19 -5.83
C SER A 34 17.37 -1.00 -5.18
N ALA A 35 16.47 -0.76 -4.21
CA ALA A 35 15.65 -1.80 -3.60
C ALA A 35 14.73 -2.48 -4.63
N MET A 36 14.07 -1.69 -5.47
CA MET A 36 13.20 -2.20 -6.55
C MET A 36 14.00 -3.03 -7.57
N LYS A 37 15.21 -2.59 -7.91
CA LYS A 37 16.12 -3.38 -8.77
C LYS A 37 16.47 -4.73 -8.12
N ALA A 38 16.85 -4.72 -6.84
CA ALA A 38 17.16 -5.94 -6.09
C ALA A 38 15.95 -6.90 -6.02
N MET A 39 14.72 -6.36 -5.90
CA MET A 39 13.48 -7.17 -5.98
C MET A 39 13.32 -7.88 -7.32
N ILE A 40 13.61 -7.19 -8.44
CA ILE A 40 13.55 -7.75 -9.81
C ILE A 40 14.63 -8.82 -10.00
N GLU A 41 15.82 -8.58 -9.46
CA GLU A 41 16.95 -9.52 -9.48
C GLU A 41 16.82 -10.67 -8.48
N GLN A 42 15.75 -10.67 -7.67
CA GLN A 42 15.48 -11.64 -6.60
C GLN A 42 16.54 -11.68 -5.48
N ASP A 43 17.37 -10.63 -5.36
CA ASP A 43 18.22 -10.41 -4.19
C ASP A 43 17.38 -9.81 -3.06
N TYR A 44 16.58 -10.67 -2.43
CA TYR A 44 15.65 -10.25 -1.40
C TYR A 44 16.35 -9.76 -0.12
N VAL A 45 17.57 -10.21 0.18
CA VAL A 45 18.30 -9.72 1.37
C VAL A 45 18.67 -8.26 1.17
N SER A 46 19.25 -7.92 0.01
CA SER A 46 19.56 -6.53 -0.33
C SER A 46 18.30 -5.68 -0.44
N ALA A 47 17.25 -6.20 -1.10
CA ALA A 47 15.97 -5.49 -1.22
C ALA A 47 15.37 -5.13 0.14
N PHE A 48 15.37 -6.06 1.11
CA PHE A 48 14.85 -5.82 2.45
C PHE A 48 15.64 -4.71 3.16
N ASN A 49 16.97 -4.84 3.15
CA ASN A 49 17.88 -3.90 3.80
C ASN A 49 17.84 -2.49 3.19
N LEU A 50 17.51 -2.37 1.90
CA LEU A 50 17.32 -1.07 1.24
C LEU A 50 15.93 -0.51 1.48
N HIS A 51 14.86 -1.31 1.39
CA HIS A 51 13.51 -0.85 1.65
C HIS A 51 13.31 -0.38 3.10
N ILE A 52 13.91 -1.07 4.08
CA ILE A 52 13.76 -0.68 5.49
C ILE A 52 14.32 0.73 5.78
N GLN A 53 15.31 1.19 5.02
CA GLN A 53 15.92 2.51 5.20
C GLN A 53 14.97 3.65 4.78
N VAL A 54 14.04 3.37 3.88
CA VAL A 54 13.12 4.37 3.32
C VAL A 54 11.66 4.15 3.75
N VAL A 55 11.41 3.10 4.54
CA VAL A 55 10.07 2.59 4.91
C VAL A 55 9.19 3.65 5.57
N LYS A 56 9.78 4.57 6.34
CA LYS A 56 9.05 5.62 7.07
C LYS A 56 8.38 6.63 6.14
N ASN A 57 9.00 6.92 5.00
CA ASN A 57 8.59 8.00 4.10
C ASN A 57 8.09 7.48 2.75
N ASN A 58 8.06 6.17 2.55
CA ASN A 58 7.66 5.55 1.30
C ASN A 58 6.68 4.38 1.57
N PRO A 59 5.36 4.62 1.41
CA PRO A 59 4.34 3.59 1.65
C PRO A 59 4.49 2.34 0.75
N ILE A 60 5.07 2.48 -0.44
CA ILE A 60 5.36 1.33 -1.32
C ILE A 60 6.48 0.47 -0.70
N ALA A 61 7.54 1.09 -0.19
CA ALA A 61 8.58 0.38 0.55
C ALA A 61 8.02 -0.29 1.81
N MET A 62 7.13 0.39 2.54
CA MET A 62 6.41 -0.18 3.68
C MET A 62 5.62 -1.43 3.30
N TYR A 63 4.86 -1.37 2.22
CA TYR A 63 4.14 -2.52 1.70
C TYR A 63 5.09 -3.67 1.33
N HIS A 64 6.20 -3.41 0.64
CA HIS A 64 7.18 -4.45 0.30
C HIS A 64 7.83 -5.07 1.54
N VAL A 65 8.27 -4.28 2.52
CA VAL A 65 8.81 -4.78 3.80
C VAL A 65 7.81 -5.69 4.50
N GLY A 66 6.54 -5.26 4.57
CA GLY A 66 5.47 -6.07 5.16
C GLY A 66 5.29 -7.41 4.44
N CYS A 67 5.25 -7.40 3.10
CA CYS A 67 5.20 -8.62 2.29
C CYS A 67 6.42 -9.52 2.48
N MET A 68 7.62 -8.96 2.60
CA MET A 68 8.86 -9.72 2.81
C MET A 68 8.90 -10.39 4.18
N LEU A 69 8.49 -9.68 5.24
CA LEU A 69 8.29 -10.24 6.58
C LEU A 69 7.25 -11.36 6.57
N PHE A 70 6.14 -11.17 5.85
CA PHE A 70 5.06 -12.14 5.78
C PHE A 70 5.45 -13.42 5.02
N THR A 71 6.23 -13.26 3.94
CA THR A 71 6.67 -14.38 3.09
C THR A 71 7.97 -15.02 3.54
N GLY A 72 8.79 -14.33 4.33
CA GLY A 72 10.14 -14.73 4.72
C GLY A 72 11.19 -14.56 3.60
N ARG A 73 10.94 -13.65 2.64
CA ARG A 73 11.88 -13.38 1.54
C ARG A 73 12.93 -12.37 1.99
N GLY A 74 14.19 -12.81 2.06
CA GLY A 74 15.32 -11.93 2.43
C GLY A 74 15.41 -11.55 3.91
N VAL A 75 14.42 -11.95 4.72
CA VAL A 75 14.33 -11.71 6.16
C VAL A 75 13.63 -12.89 6.82
N ALA A 76 13.89 -13.10 8.11
CA ALA A 76 13.14 -14.07 8.90
C ALA A 76 11.64 -13.75 8.87
N LYS A 77 10.82 -14.79 8.76
CA LYS A 77 9.37 -14.63 8.65
C LYS A 77 8.78 -14.15 9.98
N ASP A 78 7.96 -13.12 9.91
CA ASP A 78 7.17 -12.60 11.01
C ASP A 78 5.78 -12.20 10.50
N TYR A 79 4.80 -13.07 10.75
CA TYR A 79 3.43 -12.87 10.26
C TYR A 79 2.77 -11.64 10.88
N MET A 80 2.91 -11.46 12.20
CA MET A 80 2.28 -10.36 12.91
C MET A 80 2.87 -9.02 12.51
N LEU A 81 4.21 -8.90 12.53
CA LEU A 81 4.86 -7.67 12.13
C LEU A 81 4.62 -7.36 10.64
N GLY A 82 4.68 -8.39 9.79
CA GLY A 82 4.36 -8.24 8.36
C GLY A 82 2.93 -7.73 8.14
N PHE A 83 1.96 -8.30 8.84
CA PHE A 83 0.56 -7.87 8.78
C PHE A 83 0.35 -6.44 9.25
N GLU A 84 0.87 -6.06 10.42
CA GLU A 84 0.75 -4.68 10.92
C GLU A 84 1.43 -3.67 9.99
N THR A 85 2.56 -4.06 9.38
CA THR A 85 3.26 -3.23 8.39
C THR A 85 2.44 -3.05 7.11
N ILE A 86 1.82 -4.12 6.58
CA ILE A 86 0.93 -4.04 5.40
C ILE A 86 -0.31 -3.20 5.73
N LYS A 87 -0.90 -3.38 6.92
CA LYS A 87 -2.06 -2.61 7.37
C LYS A 87 -1.74 -1.13 7.52
N ALA A 88 -0.56 -0.76 8.00
CA ALA A 88 -0.11 0.64 8.00
C ALA A 88 0.03 1.18 6.56
N ALA A 89 0.61 0.38 5.65
CA ALA A 89 0.72 0.77 4.24
C ALA A 89 -0.64 0.93 3.54
N SER A 90 -1.70 0.26 4.01
CA SER A 90 -3.04 0.33 3.42
C SER A 90 -3.74 1.68 3.62
N ALA A 91 -3.17 2.62 4.37
CA ALA A 91 -3.64 4.00 4.38
C ALA A 91 -3.32 4.74 3.07
N CYS A 92 -2.28 4.31 2.35
CA CYS A 92 -1.82 4.99 1.13
C CYS A 92 -1.72 4.07 -0.09
N ILE A 93 -1.69 2.75 0.10
CA ILE A 93 -1.47 1.76 -0.95
C ILE A 93 -2.73 0.90 -1.15
N PRO A 94 -3.45 1.08 -2.28
CA PRO A 94 -4.63 0.29 -2.62
C PRO A 94 -4.41 -1.23 -2.65
N GLN A 95 -3.26 -1.69 -3.11
CA GLN A 95 -2.90 -3.10 -3.15
C GLN A 95 -2.75 -3.73 -1.75
N ALA A 96 -2.43 -2.92 -0.73
CA ALA A 96 -2.33 -3.42 0.64
C ALA A 96 -3.70 -3.78 1.23
N LEU A 97 -4.79 -3.14 0.77
CA LEU A 97 -6.17 -3.50 1.17
C LEU A 97 -6.52 -4.93 0.74
N ILE A 98 -6.15 -5.33 -0.49
CA ILE A 98 -6.35 -6.70 -0.98
C ILE A 98 -5.55 -7.68 -0.10
N SER A 99 -4.32 -7.32 0.24
CA SER A 99 -3.45 -8.17 1.06
C SER A 99 -4.02 -8.39 2.47
N ILE A 100 -4.46 -7.33 3.16
CA ILE A 100 -5.08 -7.50 4.49
C ILE A 100 -6.41 -8.27 4.40
N ALA A 101 -7.20 -8.09 3.34
CA ALA A 101 -8.43 -8.84 3.12
C ALA A 101 -8.16 -10.35 2.96
N GLN A 102 -7.13 -10.70 2.18
CA GLN A 102 -6.68 -12.09 2.03
C GLN A 102 -6.15 -12.66 3.35
N ILE A 103 -5.37 -11.87 4.10
CA ILE A 103 -4.81 -12.30 5.39
C ILE A 103 -5.95 -12.61 6.37
N TYR A 104 -6.95 -11.73 6.48
CA TYR A 104 -8.13 -11.98 7.31
C TYR A 104 -9.00 -13.13 6.79
N SER A 105 -9.10 -13.35 5.47
CA SER A 105 -9.93 -14.42 4.93
C SER A 105 -9.37 -15.82 5.26
N ILE A 106 -8.05 -15.95 5.27
CA ILE A 106 -7.34 -17.23 5.46
C ILE A 106 -6.96 -17.44 6.93
N GLY A 107 -6.48 -16.40 7.60
CA GLY A 107 -5.83 -16.50 8.91
C GLY A 107 -4.41 -17.07 8.82
N TYR A 108 -3.56 -16.69 9.77
CA TYR A 108 -2.14 -17.05 9.86
C TYR A 108 -1.74 -17.19 11.34
N PRO A 109 -0.58 -17.78 11.66
CA PRO A 109 -0.10 -17.84 13.05
C PRO A 109 -0.08 -16.44 13.70
N GLY A 110 -0.82 -16.28 14.80
CA GLY A 110 -0.99 -15.00 15.50
C GLY A 110 -2.06 -14.06 14.93
N ILE A 111 -2.68 -14.41 13.79
CA ILE A 111 -3.70 -13.62 13.10
C ILE A 111 -4.88 -14.55 12.76
N PRO A 112 -5.87 -14.72 13.65
CA PRO A 112 -7.00 -15.61 13.38
C PRO A 112 -7.79 -15.13 12.15
N PRO A 113 -8.42 -16.04 11.40
CA PRO A 113 -9.30 -15.65 10.30
C PRO A 113 -10.46 -14.80 10.82
N ASN A 114 -10.81 -13.77 10.07
CA ASN A 114 -11.94 -12.89 10.35
C ASN A 114 -12.65 -12.57 9.04
N LYS A 115 -13.69 -13.35 8.73
CA LYS A 115 -14.45 -13.26 7.47
C LYS A 115 -15.18 -11.94 7.32
N LYS A 116 -15.74 -11.39 8.41
CA LYS A 116 -16.35 -10.06 8.42
C LYS A 116 -15.35 -8.96 8.04
N SER A 117 -14.15 -8.96 8.65
CA SER A 117 -13.09 -8.01 8.28
C SER A 117 -12.60 -8.24 6.84
N ALA A 118 -12.46 -9.49 6.41
CA ALA A 118 -12.11 -9.79 5.02
C ALA A 118 -13.16 -9.23 4.05
N LEU A 119 -14.45 -9.40 4.33
CA LEU A 119 -15.55 -8.88 3.54
C LEU A 119 -15.47 -7.35 3.41
N LYS A 120 -15.30 -6.66 4.55
CA LYS A 120 -15.10 -5.21 4.58
C LYS A 120 -13.96 -4.76 3.67
N TRP A 121 -12.78 -5.35 3.84
CA TRP A 121 -11.59 -4.93 3.08
C TRP A 121 -11.67 -5.30 1.60
N PHE A 122 -12.26 -6.46 1.24
CA PHE A 122 -12.54 -6.79 -0.17
C PHE A 122 -13.57 -5.85 -0.81
N THR A 123 -14.55 -5.38 -0.03
CA THR A 123 -15.54 -4.41 -0.50
C THR A 123 -14.85 -3.09 -0.86
N ILE A 124 -13.98 -2.59 0.02
CA ILE A 124 -13.21 -1.36 -0.23
C ILE A 124 -12.23 -1.55 -1.40
N SER A 125 -11.57 -2.71 -1.50
CA SER A 125 -10.54 -2.94 -2.52
C SER A 125 -11.06 -3.12 -3.95
N THR A 126 -12.38 -3.16 -4.14
CA THR A 126 -13.02 -3.17 -5.48
C THR A 126 -12.64 -1.97 -6.34
N VAL A 127 -12.20 -0.86 -5.73
CA VAL A 127 -11.69 0.33 -6.40
C VAL A 127 -10.35 0.07 -7.13
N VAL A 128 -9.62 -0.96 -6.71
CA VAL A 128 -8.28 -1.29 -7.24
C VAL A 128 -8.38 -2.37 -8.29
N ASP A 129 -9.04 -3.45 -7.90
CA ASP A 129 -9.20 -4.67 -8.66
C ASP A 129 -10.63 -5.19 -8.44
N GLN A 130 -11.54 -4.66 -9.26
CA GLN A 130 -12.96 -4.95 -9.16
C GLN A 130 -13.24 -6.44 -9.35
N GLU A 131 -12.61 -7.09 -10.33
CA GLU A 131 -12.87 -8.49 -10.66
C GLU A 131 -12.39 -9.42 -9.55
N PHE A 132 -11.12 -9.29 -9.12
CA PHE A 132 -10.59 -10.14 -8.07
C PHE A 132 -11.29 -9.90 -6.73
N SER A 133 -11.48 -8.63 -6.36
CA SER A 133 -12.04 -8.29 -5.05
C SER A 133 -13.53 -8.61 -4.96
N ALA A 134 -14.32 -8.38 -6.03
CA ALA A 134 -15.73 -8.75 -6.04
C ALA A 134 -15.91 -10.27 -5.96
N LEU A 135 -15.13 -11.05 -6.74
CA LEU A 135 -15.21 -12.51 -6.67
C LEU A 135 -14.93 -13.04 -5.26
N ARG A 136 -13.93 -12.47 -4.57
CA ARG A 136 -13.59 -12.87 -3.20
C ARG A 136 -14.62 -12.39 -2.18
N ARG A 137 -15.17 -11.18 -2.34
CA ARG A 137 -16.26 -10.62 -1.55
C ARG A 137 -17.49 -11.54 -1.62
N ASP A 138 -17.99 -11.80 -2.81
CA ASP A 138 -19.22 -12.58 -3.05
C ASP A 138 -19.09 -13.99 -2.47
N LYS A 139 -17.91 -14.60 -2.62
CA LYS A 139 -17.63 -15.89 -1.98
C LYS A 139 -17.75 -15.83 -0.45
N ILE A 140 -17.21 -14.79 0.18
CA ILE A 140 -17.25 -14.63 1.64
C ILE A 140 -18.67 -14.30 2.13
N GLU A 141 -19.47 -13.57 1.35
CA GLU A 141 -20.88 -13.30 1.70
C GLU A 141 -21.67 -14.59 1.86
N HIS A 142 -21.43 -15.61 1.04
CA HIS A 142 -22.04 -16.94 1.20
C HIS A 142 -21.61 -17.69 2.47
N GLU A 143 -20.55 -17.25 3.16
CA GLU A 143 -20.03 -17.85 4.39
C GLU A 143 -20.51 -17.11 5.66
N LEU A 144 -21.21 -15.98 5.52
CA LEU A 144 -21.60 -15.08 6.62
C LEU A 144 -23.11 -15.00 6.80
N THR A 145 -23.54 -14.51 7.96
CA THR A 145 -24.96 -14.18 8.21
C THR A 145 -25.31 -12.81 7.64
N ASP A 146 -26.61 -12.57 7.38
CA ASP A 146 -27.10 -11.28 6.88
C ASP A 146 -26.67 -10.11 7.79
N ASP A 147 -26.72 -10.31 9.11
CA ASP A 147 -26.30 -9.30 10.09
C ASP A 147 -24.80 -9.00 9.98
N GLU A 148 -23.94 -10.02 9.82
CA GLU A 148 -22.49 -9.82 9.64
C GLU A 148 -22.16 -9.14 8.31
N ILE A 149 -22.90 -9.46 7.25
CA ILE A 149 -22.76 -8.83 5.93
C ILE A 149 -23.12 -7.35 6.03
N LEU A 150 -24.28 -7.02 6.61
CA LEU A 150 -24.75 -5.64 6.79
C LEU A 150 -23.75 -4.82 7.62
N ASP A 151 -23.23 -5.40 8.69
CA ASP A 151 -22.27 -4.73 9.55
C ASP A 151 -20.92 -4.50 8.84
N ALA A 152 -20.41 -5.49 8.09
CA ALA A 152 -19.20 -5.33 7.28
C ALA A 152 -19.35 -4.25 6.18
N GLN A 153 -20.48 -4.23 5.50
CA GLN A 153 -20.79 -3.24 4.45
C GLN A 153 -20.94 -1.84 5.04
N LYS A 154 -21.58 -1.72 6.21
CA LYS A 154 -21.67 -0.46 6.96
C LYS A 154 -20.27 0.05 7.34
N GLU A 155 -19.44 -0.81 7.94
CA GLU A 155 -18.07 -0.45 8.28
C GLU A 155 -17.22 -0.08 7.07
N ALA A 156 -17.42 -0.73 5.92
CA ALA A 156 -16.72 -0.40 4.69
C ALA A 156 -17.11 1.00 4.18
N LYS A 157 -18.41 1.31 4.22
CA LYS A 157 -18.94 2.63 3.85
C LYS A 157 -18.39 3.73 4.77
N GLU A 158 -18.47 3.54 6.09
CA GLU A 158 -17.93 4.49 7.07
C GLU A 158 -16.42 4.71 6.89
N TRP A 159 -15.69 3.65 6.55
CA TRP A 159 -14.26 3.77 6.27
C TRP A 159 -14.01 4.64 5.04
N ILE A 160 -14.72 4.41 3.93
CA ILE A 160 -14.59 5.21 2.70
C ILE A 160 -14.92 6.69 2.97
N GLU A 161 -15.99 6.96 3.73
CA GLU A 161 -16.41 8.32 4.08
C GLU A 161 -15.38 9.05 4.95
N THR A 162 -14.64 8.32 5.77
CA THR A 162 -13.62 8.88 6.67
C THR A 162 -12.22 8.97 6.05
N HIS A 163 -12.01 8.45 4.84
CA HIS A 163 -10.73 8.42 4.13
C HIS A 163 -10.86 9.06 2.73
N PRO A 164 -11.20 10.35 2.65
CA PRO A 164 -11.52 11.03 1.38
C PRO A 164 -10.35 11.07 0.39
N GLU A 165 -9.11 10.86 0.83
CA GLU A 165 -7.97 10.68 -0.06
C GLU A 165 -8.14 9.50 -1.04
N TRP A 166 -9.00 8.52 -0.69
CA TRP A 166 -9.38 7.40 -1.55
C TRP A 166 -10.45 7.76 -2.58
N ASN A 167 -11.14 8.89 -2.43
CA ASN A 167 -12.17 9.31 -3.39
C ASN A 167 -11.58 9.52 -4.78
N THR A 168 -10.34 9.98 -4.89
CA THR A 168 -9.65 10.13 -6.18
C THR A 168 -9.47 8.78 -6.89
N TRP A 169 -9.15 7.72 -6.15
CA TRP A 169 -9.04 6.36 -6.67
C TRP A 169 -10.42 5.77 -7.02
N ILE A 170 -11.43 6.05 -6.20
CA ILE A 170 -12.83 5.64 -6.41
C ILE A 170 -13.42 6.31 -7.66
N GLU A 171 -13.28 7.62 -7.78
CA GLU A 171 -13.85 8.43 -8.87
C GLU A 171 -13.13 8.16 -10.20
N GLY A 172 -11.80 8.04 -10.20
CA GLY A 172 -11.03 7.71 -11.40
C GLY A 172 -11.41 6.36 -12.00
N LYS A 173 -11.67 5.35 -11.15
CA LYS A 173 -12.09 4.01 -11.57
C LYS A 173 -13.58 3.91 -11.90
N ALA A 174 -14.45 4.67 -11.21
CA ALA A 174 -15.86 4.79 -11.58
C ALA A 174 -16.01 5.34 -13.01
N TYR A 175 -15.17 6.31 -13.39
CA TYR A 175 -15.11 6.83 -14.76
C TYR A 175 -14.65 5.76 -15.78
N GLU A 176 -13.59 5.00 -15.47
CA GLU A 176 -13.14 3.89 -16.32
C GLU A 176 -14.21 2.78 -16.47
N ALA A 177 -14.91 2.43 -15.39
CA ALA A 177 -15.97 1.42 -15.41
C ALA A 177 -17.18 1.85 -16.26
N ILE A 178 -17.60 3.12 -16.17
CA ILE A 178 -18.65 3.69 -17.03
C ILE A 178 -18.23 3.63 -18.50
N MET A 179 -16.99 4.03 -18.82
CA MET A 179 -16.48 3.97 -20.20
C MET A 179 -16.41 2.54 -20.74
N GLN A 180 -15.95 1.58 -19.94
CA GLN A 180 -15.90 0.16 -20.32
C GLN A 180 -17.30 -0.44 -20.52
N GLN A 181 -18.28 -0.03 -19.71
CA GLN A 181 -19.67 -0.46 -19.85
C GLN A 181 -20.34 0.13 -21.10
N GLN A 182 -20.10 1.41 -21.40
CA GLN A 182 -20.55 2.06 -22.63
C GLN A 182 -19.92 1.44 -23.89
N ILE A 183 -18.61 1.12 -23.83
CA ILE A 183 -17.88 0.40 -24.89
C ILE A 183 -18.50 -0.99 -25.12
N LYS A 184 -18.74 -1.78 -24.08
CA LYS A 184 -19.37 -3.10 -24.21
C LYS A 184 -20.79 -3.01 -24.78
N GLN A 185 -21.55 -1.98 -24.43
CA GLN A 185 -22.88 -1.74 -24.98
C GLN A 185 -22.84 -1.29 -26.45
N SER A 186 -21.83 -0.53 -26.88
CA SER A 186 -21.67 -0.12 -28.28
C SER A 186 -21.20 -1.23 -29.22
N PHE A 187 -20.77 -2.37 -28.68
CA PHE A 187 -20.35 -3.57 -29.43
C PHE A 187 -21.32 -4.75 -29.29
N ALA A 188 -22.48 -4.55 -28.65
CA ALA A 188 -23.52 -5.57 -28.46
C ALA A 188 -24.69 -5.46 -29.46
N ASP A 189 -24.65 -4.48 -30.37
CA ASP A 189 -25.56 -4.29 -31.51
C ASP A 189 -24.80 -4.55 -32.84
#